data_AF-A0A835ZB94-F1
#
_entry.id   AF-A0A835ZB94-F1
#
_cell.length_a   1.000
_cell.length_b   1.000
_cell.length_c   1.000
_cell.angle_alpha   90.00
_cell.angle_beta   90.00
_cell.angle_gamma   90.00
#
_symmetry.space_group_name_H-M   'P 1'
#
loop_
_entity.id
_entity.type
_entity.pdbx_description
1 polymer ?
#
loop_
_entity_poly.entity_id
_entity_poly.type
_entity_poly.pdbx_seq_one_letter_code
_entity_poly.pdbx_strand_id
1 'polypeptide(L)'
;MSASGTAAAVDVTTFRTWTQTSPQAAAESFQPAEFQCARWAFNPHVHTIFGSGEVAKRVFRKDGPAVDYRRERLDTPDGDFIDVDFYDGGANSDGGEGAAAAGGGKIAVLTHGLESTSTAPLTARMALAFAAKGYRVAVLCFRSCSGEDNRTLGAYHMGFTDDLGFLVETLRKRHPSDPIFLSGFSLGGNVISKYLGEIGSRAQELGIIGASVSCVPFDAVGCQEQIDSGFNRRVYSGNFLKSLKPKIARKFADPALAEQAKKVLDLEAILACSSIGEFDDLYIAKVYGFDSATDYYIKNQSGPFLKKVTVPLLAIQARDDPFMRADTLPTQETCEGAPIKLAYYDKGGHCAFISRDRADRENNGWLPLQLARFAEHLETAHAS
;
A
#
# COMPACT_ATOMS: atom_id res chain seq x y z
N MET A 1 9.67 -52.05 -1.32
CA MET A 1 10.80 -51.11 -1.47
C MET A 1 10.27 -49.72 -1.15
N SER A 2 10.46 -49.27 0.09
CA SER A 2 10.08 -47.94 0.55
C SER A 2 11.18 -46.95 0.17
N ALA A 3 10.86 -45.96 -0.64
CA ALA A 3 11.72 -44.81 -0.84
C ALA A 3 11.15 -43.65 -0.01
N SER A 4 11.69 -43.49 1.19
CA SER A 4 11.53 -42.31 2.03
C SER A 4 12.26 -41.13 1.37
N GLY A 5 11.52 -40.25 0.71
CA GLY A 5 12.03 -38.94 0.29
C GLY A 5 12.02 -38.01 1.50
N THR A 6 13.15 -37.88 2.17
CA THR A 6 13.37 -36.84 3.19
C THR A 6 13.27 -35.48 2.51
N ALA A 7 12.24 -34.71 2.86
CA ALA A 7 12.18 -33.29 2.55
C ALA A 7 13.43 -32.62 3.14
N ALA A 8 14.25 -32.01 2.30
CA ALA A 8 15.38 -31.22 2.77
C ALA A 8 14.82 -30.11 3.67
N ALA A 9 15.25 -30.09 4.93
CA ALA A 9 14.94 -29.02 5.86
C ALA A 9 15.44 -27.71 5.23
N VAL A 10 14.52 -26.78 4.97
CA VAL A 10 14.87 -25.42 4.60
C VAL A 10 15.66 -24.84 5.77
N ASP A 11 16.91 -24.49 5.53
CA ASP A 11 17.75 -23.83 6.52
C ASP A 11 17.19 -22.43 6.79
N VAL A 12 16.36 -22.33 7.84
CA VAL A 12 15.70 -21.10 8.29
C VAL A 12 16.70 -20.07 8.85
N THR A 13 18.02 -20.37 8.87
CA THR A 13 19.05 -19.51 9.47
C THR A 13 19.67 -18.48 8.53
N THR A 14 19.23 -18.36 7.27
CA THR A 14 19.94 -17.52 6.27
C THR A 14 19.43 -16.10 6.06
N PHE A 15 18.51 -15.59 6.89
CA PHE A 15 18.39 -14.13 7.05
C PHE A 15 19.10 -13.67 8.28
N ARG A 16 20.06 -12.76 8.06
CA ARG A 16 20.82 -12.06 9.08
C ARG A 16 19.85 -11.61 10.16
N THR A 17 19.91 -12.26 11.32
CA THR A 17 19.39 -11.69 12.55
C THR A 17 19.98 -10.29 12.68
N TRP A 18 19.29 -9.38 13.35
CA TRP A 18 19.82 -8.06 13.67
C TRP A 18 21.08 -8.22 14.54
N THR A 19 22.24 -8.46 13.92
CA THR A 19 23.45 -8.95 14.60
C THR A 19 24.20 -7.83 15.33
N GLN A 20 23.98 -6.57 14.94
CA GLN A 20 24.69 -5.42 15.52
C GLN A 20 23.79 -4.24 15.90
N THR A 21 22.81 -3.89 15.06
CA THR A 21 21.86 -2.80 15.33
C THR A 21 20.49 -3.38 15.64
N SER A 22 19.82 -2.94 16.72
CA SER A 22 18.44 -3.39 16.97
C SER A 22 17.48 -2.83 15.91
N PRO A 23 16.34 -3.49 15.61
CA PRO A 23 15.32 -2.94 14.71
C PRO A 23 14.92 -1.49 15.07
N GLN A 24 14.81 -1.22 16.38
CA GLN A 24 14.49 0.10 16.91
C GLN A 24 15.55 1.12 16.52
N ALA A 25 16.82 0.83 16.79
CA ALA A 25 17.92 1.73 16.49
C ALA A 25 18.08 1.96 14.97
N ALA A 26 17.80 0.94 14.15
CA ALA A 26 17.81 1.07 12.69
C ALA A 26 16.71 2.02 12.19
N ALA A 27 15.49 1.92 12.73
CA ALA A 27 14.40 2.84 12.42
C ALA A 27 14.72 4.28 12.88
N GLU A 28 15.20 4.44 14.12
CA GLU A 28 15.44 5.75 14.74
C GLU A 28 16.58 6.54 14.09
N SER A 29 17.64 5.82 13.70
CA SER A 29 18.82 6.41 13.04
C SER A 29 18.53 6.97 11.66
N PHE A 30 17.45 6.54 11.00
CA PHE A 30 17.06 7.14 9.73
C PHE A 30 16.62 8.60 9.92
N GLN A 31 17.19 9.49 9.12
CA GLN A 31 16.81 10.89 9.06
C GLN A 31 16.22 11.17 7.67
N PRO A 32 14.87 11.24 7.55
CA PRO A 32 14.23 11.72 6.34
C PRO A 32 14.79 13.08 5.93
N ALA A 33 14.89 13.35 4.63
CA ALA A 33 15.24 14.70 4.19
C ALA A 33 14.23 15.73 4.69
N GLU A 34 14.64 16.99 4.77
CA GLU A 34 13.69 18.09 4.98
C GLU A 34 12.71 18.12 3.80
N PHE A 35 11.44 18.39 4.07
CA PHE A 35 10.43 18.63 3.03
C PHE A 35 10.09 20.11 3.00
N GLN A 36 10.26 20.72 1.84
CA GLN A 36 9.85 22.11 1.61
C GLN A 36 8.75 22.11 0.57
N CYS A 37 7.53 22.48 0.98
CA CYS A 37 6.38 22.52 0.08
C CYS A 37 6.58 23.56 -1.03
N ALA A 38 6.15 23.21 -2.26
CA ALA A 38 6.10 24.15 -3.37
C ALA A 38 5.27 25.39 -3.02
N ARG A 39 5.79 26.60 -3.33
CA ARG A 39 5.20 27.88 -2.90
C ARG A 39 3.74 28.08 -3.31
N TRP A 40 3.30 27.46 -4.40
CA TRP A 40 1.93 27.57 -4.91
C TRP A 40 0.97 26.52 -4.32
N ALA A 41 1.49 25.48 -3.66
CA ALA A 41 0.71 24.39 -3.06
C ALA A 41 0.43 24.66 -1.57
N PHE A 42 -0.02 25.89 -1.24
CA PHE A 42 -0.22 26.33 0.14
C PHE A 42 -1.55 25.87 0.76
N ASN A 43 -2.51 25.46 -0.07
CA ASN A 43 -3.80 24.93 0.36
C ASN A 43 -3.78 23.38 0.30
N PRO A 44 -4.23 22.67 1.34
CA PRO A 44 -4.14 21.22 1.41
C PRO A 44 -4.92 20.49 0.32
N HIS A 45 -6.08 21.02 -0.09
CA HIS A 45 -6.86 20.46 -1.21
C HIS A 45 -6.18 20.72 -2.55
N VAL A 46 -5.63 21.92 -2.77
CA VAL A 46 -4.83 22.21 -3.98
C VAL A 46 -3.64 21.27 -4.04
N HIS A 47 -2.93 21.09 -2.92
CA HIS A 47 -1.79 20.19 -2.83
C HIS A 47 -2.17 18.75 -3.20
N THR A 48 -3.24 18.24 -2.59
CA THR A 48 -3.78 16.89 -2.81
C THR A 48 -4.25 16.67 -4.25
N ILE A 49 -5.09 17.57 -4.76
CA ILE A 49 -5.71 17.46 -6.09
C ILE A 49 -4.64 17.53 -7.19
N PHE A 50 -3.71 18.49 -7.12
CA PHE A 50 -2.64 18.59 -8.10
C PHE A 50 -1.57 17.49 -7.94
N GLY A 51 -1.32 17.05 -6.71
CA GLY A 51 -0.34 16.02 -6.38
C GLY A 51 -0.76 14.61 -6.83
N SER A 52 -2.07 14.34 -6.87
CA SER A 52 -2.62 13.09 -7.41
C SER A 52 -2.23 12.82 -8.86
N GLY A 53 -1.80 13.85 -9.60
CA GLY A 53 -1.50 13.76 -11.03
C GLY A 53 -2.74 13.68 -11.92
N GLU A 54 -3.94 13.52 -11.37
CA GLU A 54 -5.19 13.46 -12.14
C GLU A 54 -5.48 14.77 -12.88
N VAL A 55 -5.21 15.92 -12.27
CA VAL A 55 -5.33 17.22 -12.97
C VAL A 55 -4.30 17.32 -14.07
N ALA A 56 -3.06 16.89 -13.84
CA ALA A 56 -2.01 16.93 -14.85
C ALA A 56 -2.32 16.01 -16.04
N LYS A 57 -2.86 14.82 -15.76
CA LYS A 57 -3.31 13.85 -16.77
C LYS A 57 -4.49 14.39 -17.56
N ARG A 58 -5.52 14.93 -16.90
CA ARG A 58 -6.75 15.42 -17.55
C ARG A 58 -6.54 16.71 -18.34
N VAL A 59 -5.75 17.65 -17.81
CA VAL A 59 -5.58 18.99 -18.40
C VAL A 59 -4.39 19.05 -19.35
N PHE A 60 -3.27 18.41 -19.00
CA PHE A 60 -2.02 18.51 -19.76
C PHE A 60 -1.67 17.23 -20.51
N ARG A 61 -2.51 16.18 -20.45
CA ARG A 61 -2.24 14.85 -21.04
C ARG A 61 -0.87 14.30 -20.67
N LYS A 62 -0.36 14.72 -19.51
CA LYS A 62 0.93 14.27 -18.99
C LYS A 62 0.65 13.07 -18.11
N ASP A 63 0.84 11.89 -18.69
CA ASP A 63 0.82 10.67 -17.90
C ASP A 63 1.95 10.69 -16.86
N GLY A 64 1.77 9.88 -15.80
CA GLY A 64 2.87 9.58 -14.88
C GLY A 64 4.05 8.94 -15.63
N PRO A 65 5.19 8.71 -14.95
CA PRO A 65 6.28 8.01 -15.61
C PRO A 65 5.79 6.64 -16.09
N ALA A 66 6.08 6.30 -17.34
CA ALA A 66 5.75 5.00 -17.90
C ALA A 66 6.66 3.95 -17.28
N VAL A 67 6.07 2.86 -16.81
CA VAL A 67 6.79 1.70 -16.28
C VAL A 67 6.28 0.50 -17.06
N ASP A 68 7.19 -0.25 -17.67
CA ASP A 68 6.87 -1.44 -18.44
C ASP A 68 6.73 -2.63 -17.48
N TYR A 69 5.52 -2.83 -16.98
CA TYR A 69 5.23 -3.88 -16.02
C TYR A 69 4.97 -5.21 -16.73
N ARG A 70 5.56 -6.27 -16.20
CA ARG A 70 5.13 -7.65 -16.47
C ARG A 70 4.06 -8.04 -15.46
N ARG A 71 2.81 -8.15 -15.92
CA ARG A 71 1.71 -8.63 -15.08
C ARG A 71 1.74 -10.15 -14.91
N GLU A 72 1.53 -10.60 -13.69
CA GLU A 72 1.25 -11.99 -13.37
C GLU A 72 -0.04 -12.07 -12.55
N ARG A 73 -0.94 -13.00 -12.92
CA ARG A 73 -2.14 -13.30 -12.16
C ARG A 73 -1.88 -14.47 -11.22
N LEU A 74 -2.28 -14.33 -9.96
CA LEU A 74 -2.23 -15.38 -8.96
C LEU A 74 -3.66 -15.67 -8.47
N ASP A 75 -4.12 -16.91 -8.63
CA ASP A 75 -5.39 -17.35 -8.07
C ASP A 75 -5.28 -17.42 -6.53
N THR A 76 -6.22 -16.80 -5.83
CA THR A 76 -6.22 -16.72 -4.36
C THR A 76 -6.97 -17.91 -3.75
N PRO A 77 -6.65 -18.30 -2.49
CA PRO A 77 -7.26 -19.47 -1.85
C PRO A 77 -8.79 -19.42 -1.69
N ASP A 78 -9.38 -18.22 -1.70
CA ASP A 78 -10.82 -17.98 -1.61
C ASP A 78 -11.54 -18.07 -2.97
N GLY A 79 -10.85 -18.53 -4.03
CA GLY A 79 -11.41 -18.72 -5.37
C GLY A 79 -11.41 -17.47 -6.24
N ASP A 80 -10.74 -16.41 -5.79
CA ASP A 80 -10.56 -15.18 -6.55
C ASP A 80 -9.19 -15.11 -7.25
N PHE A 81 -8.74 -13.92 -7.60
CA PHE A 81 -7.38 -13.64 -8.05
C PHE A 81 -6.87 -12.29 -7.56
N ILE A 82 -5.54 -12.18 -7.51
CA ILE A 82 -4.81 -10.91 -7.48
C ILE A 82 -3.92 -10.82 -8.72
N ASP A 83 -3.79 -9.61 -9.26
CA ASP A 83 -2.80 -9.31 -10.28
C ASP A 83 -1.60 -8.62 -9.63
N VAL A 84 -0.40 -9.04 -10.00
CA VAL A 84 0.87 -8.48 -9.52
C VAL A 84 1.63 -7.93 -10.72
N ASP A 85 1.91 -6.64 -10.68
CA ASP A 85 2.68 -5.96 -11.72
C ASP A 85 4.15 -5.90 -11.32
N PHE A 86 4.96 -6.73 -11.95
CA PHE A 86 6.39 -6.82 -11.71
C PHE A 86 7.17 -5.81 -12.55
N TYR A 87 8.14 -5.16 -11.94
CA TYR A 87 9.14 -4.36 -12.63
C TYR A 87 10.53 -4.77 -12.15
N ASP A 88 11.25 -5.46 -13.04
CA ASP A 88 12.56 -6.04 -12.75
C ASP A 88 13.73 -5.05 -12.93
N GLY A 89 13.40 -3.75 -13.13
CA GLY A 89 14.37 -2.71 -13.45
C GLY A 89 14.76 -2.78 -14.92
N GLY A 90 14.39 -1.76 -15.70
CA GLY A 90 14.73 -1.68 -17.12
C GLY A 90 16.24 -1.66 -17.33
N ALA A 91 16.85 -2.83 -17.47
CA ALA A 91 18.14 -2.96 -18.10
C ALA A 91 17.93 -2.68 -19.59
N ASN A 92 18.80 -1.84 -20.16
CA ASN A 92 19.24 -2.08 -21.52
C ASN A 92 19.77 -3.53 -21.58
N SER A 93 18.89 -4.48 -21.84
CA SER A 93 19.24 -5.83 -22.25
C SER A 93 18.55 -6.04 -23.59
N ASP A 94 19.22 -5.55 -24.63
CA ASP A 94 19.13 -6.18 -25.94
C ASP A 94 19.40 -7.68 -25.72
N GLY A 95 18.37 -8.50 -25.88
CA GLY A 95 18.49 -9.94 -26.04
C GLY A 95 17.91 -10.81 -24.92
N GLY A 96 16.76 -11.41 -25.23
CA GLY A 96 16.49 -12.80 -24.89
C GLY A 96 15.62 -13.06 -23.67
N GLU A 97 14.63 -13.93 -23.86
CA GLU A 97 14.01 -14.76 -22.83
C GLU A 97 15.11 -15.48 -22.03
N GLY A 98 15.61 -14.84 -20.97
CA GLY A 98 16.79 -15.29 -20.24
C GLY A 98 17.23 -14.42 -19.05
N ALA A 99 16.80 -13.16 -18.96
CA ALA A 99 17.12 -12.28 -17.81
C ALA A 99 16.35 -12.64 -16.51
N ALA A 100 15.42 -13.60 -16.56
CA ALA A 100 14.66 -14.06 -15.40
C ALA A 100 15.37 -15.15 -14.56
N ALA A 101 16.60 -15.57 -14.92
CA ALA A 101 17.27 -16.68 -14.25
C ALA A 101 18.80 -16.52 -14.20
N ALA A 102 19.31 -15.67 -13.30
CA ALA A 102 20.63 -15.85 -12.64
C ALA A 102 20.95 -14.71 -11.65
N GLY A 103 20.68 -14.94 -10.37
CA GLY A 103 21.16 -14.10 -9.25
C GLY A 103 20.03 -13.64 -8.33
N GLY A 104 20.11 -13.98 -7.03
CA GLY A 104 19.21 -13.45 -6.01
C GLY A 104 19.19 -11.91 -5.97
N GLY A 105 18.18 -11.33 -5.35
CA GLY A 105 18.02 -9.87 -5.27
C GLY A 105 16.83 -9.44 -4.41
N LYS A 106 16.97 -8.32 -3.72
CA LYS A 106 15.94 -7.73 -2.85
C LYS A 106 14.64 -7.37 -3.59
N ILE A 107 13.50 -7.59 -2.93
CA ILE A 107 12.15 -7.40 -3.50
C ILE A 107 11.42 -6.30 -2.73
N ALA A 108 10.82 -5.35 -3.44
CA ALA A 108 9.94 -4.34 -2.88
C ALA A 108 8.50 -4.65 -3.26
N VAL A 109 7.64 -4.96 -2.28
CA VAL A 109 6.20 -5.15 -2.49
C VAL A 109 5.49 -3.82 -2.26
N LEU A 110 4.82 -3.31 -3.29
CA LEU A 110 4.13 -2.03 -3.26
C LEU A 110 2.61 -2.21 -3.18
N THR A 111 1.95 -1.48 -2.28
CA THR A 111 0.48 -1.40 -2.20
C THR A 111 -0.01 0.02 -2.46
N HIS A 112 -1.09 0.16 -3.22
CA HIS A 112 -1.63 1.45 -3.63
C HIS A 112 -2.80 1.92 -2.74
N GLY A 113 -3.23 3.17 -2.90
CA GLY A 113 -4.40 3.72 -2.23
C GLY A 113 -5.75 3.23 -2.80
N LEU A 114 -6.85 3.71 -2.24
CA LEU A 114 -8.21 3.40 -2.71
C LEU A 114 -8.39 3.76 -4.19
N GLU A 115 -8.95 2.85 -4.98
CA GLU A 115 -9.29 3.03 -6.40
C GLU A 115 -8.10 3.53 -7.25
N SER A 116 -6.91 3.02 -6.95
CA SER A 116 -5.66 3.30 -7.67
C SER A 116 -5.18 2.10 -8.48
N THR A 117 -4.04 2.23 -9.16
CA THR A 117 -3.44 1.20 -10.03
C THR A 117 -1.92 1.25 -9.95
N SER A 118 -1.24 0.24 -10.49
CA SER A 118 0.23 0.22 -10.67
C SER A 118 0.76 1.35 -11.56
N THR A 119 -0.02 1.75 -12.56
CA THR A 119 0.31 2.84 -13.50
C THR A 119 -0.07 4.24 -12.99
N ALA A 120 -0.69 4.34 -11.81
CA ALA A 120 -0.99 5.64 -11.22
C ALA A 120 0.32 6.41 -10.92
N PRO A 121 0.35 7.75 -11.05
CA PRO A 121 1.59 8.53 -10.97
C PRO A 121 2.42 8.28 -9.70
N LEU A 122 1.78 8.17 -8.52
CA LEU A 122 2.50 7.92 -7.26
C LEU A 122 3.06 6.49 -7.23
N THR A 123 2.26 5.48 -7.55
CA THR A 123 2.69 4.07 -7.57
C THR A 123 3.85 3.86 -8.55
N ALA A 124 3.75 4.39 -9.77
CA ALA A 124 4.80 4.30 -10.77
C ALA A 124 6.11 4.98 -10.33
N ARG A 125 6.02 6.15 -9.68
CA ARG A 125 7.18 6.83 -9.10
C ARG A 125 7.80 6.05 -7.95
N MET A 126 7.00 5.41 -7.10
CA MET A 126 7.50 4.50 -6.07
C MET A 126 8.22 3.33 -6.71
N ALA A 127 7.65 2.67 -7.71
CA ALA A 127 8.31 1.59 -8.43
C ALA A 127 9.68 2.01 -8.98
N LEU A 128 9.77 3.16 -9.65
CA LEU A 128 11.04 3.67 -10.15
C LEU A 128 12.03 4.05 -9.04
N ALA A 129 11.56 4.64 -7.93
CA ALA A 129 12.42 5.00 -6.81
C ALA A 129 13.03 3.75 -6.14
N PHE A 130 12.24 2.70 -5.93
CA PHE A 130 12.73 1.42 -5.38
C PHE A 130 13.64 0.69 -6.37
N ALA A 131 13.30 0.67 -7.66
CA ALA A 131 14.16 0.09 -8.69
C ALA A 131 15.51 0.80 -8.81
N ALA A 132 15.55 2.13 -8.66
CA ALA A 132 16.79 2.90 -8.59
C ALA A 132 17.66 2.56 -7.37
N LYS A 133 17.09 1.92 -6.35
CA LYS A 133 17.80 1.34 -5.20
C LYS A 133 18.16 -0.13 -5.41
N GLY A 134 17.92 -0.70 -6.58
CA GLY A 134 18.24 -2.09 -6.92
C GLY A 134 17.21 -3.11 -6.42
N TYR A 135 15.98 -2.68 -6.10
CA TYR A 135 14.89 -3.60 -5.80
C TYR A 135 14.18 -4.06 -7.06
N ARG A 136 13.87 -5.36 -7.12
CA ARG A 136 12.80 -5.86 -8.00
C ARG A 136 11.48 -5.47 -7.40
N VAL A 137 10.62 -4.83 -8.17
CA VAL A 137 9.35 -4.29 -7.65
C VAL A 137 8.21 -5.24 -8.00
N ALA A 138 7.35 -5.50 -7.02
CA ALA A 138 6.10 -6.22 -7.18
C ALA A 138 4.96 -5.33 -6.69
N VAL A 139 4.16 -4.77 -7.59
CA VAL A 139 2.99 -3.97 -7.20
C VAL A 139 1.79 -4.89 -7.07
N LEU A 140 1.27 -5.02 -5.85
CA LEU A 140 -0.01 -5.68 -5.60
C LEU A 140 -1.13 -4.80 -6.12
N CYS A 141 -1.79 -5.22 -7.20
CA CYS A 141 -3.03 -4.59 -7.64
C CYS A 141 -4.16 -5.15 -6.80
N PHE A 142 -4.82 -4.28 -6.04
CA PHE A 142 -5.99 -4.71 -5.29
C PHE A 142 -7.10 -5.22 -6.20
N ARG A 143 -7.96 -6.07 -5.65
CA ARG A 143 -9.06 -6.71 -6.38
C ARG A 143 -9.89 -5.66 -7.14
N SER A 144 -10.19 -5.93 -8.41
CA SER A 144 -10.89 -4.99 -9.30
C SER A 144 -10.15 -3.67 -9.61
N CYS A 145 -8.83 -3.60 -9.38
CA CYS A 145 -8.00 -2.43 -9.72
C CYS A 145 -6.99 -2.68 -10.83
N SER A 146 -6.98 -3.87 -11.45
CA SER A 146 -6.09 -4.22 -12.55
C SER A 146 -6.74 -4.09 -13.93
N GLY A 147 -8.00 -3.64 -14.02
CA GLY A 147 -8.76 -3.50 -15.27
C GLY A 147 -9.77 -4.62 -15.51
N GLU A 148 -9.76 -5.64 -14.67
CA GLU A 148 -10.76 -6.71 -14.62
C GLU A 148 -11.34 -6.78 -13.21
N ASP A 149 -12.66 -6.99 -13.10
CA ASP A 149 -13.31 -7.17 -11.80
C ASP A 149 -12.96 -8.53 -11.20
N ASN A 150 -12.86 -8.58 -9.87
CA ASN A 150 -12.60 -9.81 -9.13
C ASN A 150 -13.80 -10.76 -9.15
N ARG A 151 -13.53 -12.07 -9.01
CA ARG A 151 -14.49 -13.18 -9.24
C ARG A 151 -15.50 -13.37 -8.11
N THR A 152 -15.23 -12.84 -6.92
CA THR A 152 -16.08 -13.02 -5.74
C THR A 152 -16.88 -11.76 -5.40
N LEU A 153 -17.86 -11.86 -4.50
CA LEU A 153 -18.48 -10.65 -3.94
C LEU A 153 -17.51 -9.83 -3.07
N GLY A 154 -16.50 -10.48 -2.48
CA GLY A 154 -15.48 -9.85 -1.64
C GLY A 154 -14.55 -8.95 -2.45
N ALA A 155 -14.65 -7.64 -2.28
CA ALA A 155 -13.67 -6.68 -2.79
C ALA A 155 -12.60 -6.38 -1.74
N TYR A 156 -11.46 -5.84 -2.16
CA TYR A 156 -10.47 -5.37 -1.18
C TYR A 156 -11.08 -4.29 -0.26
N HIS A 157 -10.55 -4.20 0.95
CA HIS A 157 -10.87 -3.15 1.91
C HIS A 157 -9.63 -2.81 2.75
N MET A 158 -9.68 -1.78 3.59
CA MET A 158 -8.47 -1.25 4.22
C MET A 158 -7.77 -2.19 5.22
N GLY A 159 -8.47 -3.23 5.66
CA GLY A 159 -7.91 -4.24 6.55
C GLY A 159 -7.85 -5.62 5.93
N PHE A 160 -8.00 -5.72 4.60
CA PHE A 160 -7.90 -6.97 3.87
C PHE A 160 -6.42 -7.32 3.67
N THR A 161 -5.82 -7.88 4.72
CA THR A 161 -4.40 -8.22 4.80
C THR A 161 -4.08 -9.56 4.15
N ASP A 162 -5.09 -10.37 3.87
CA ASP A 162 -4.97 -11.71 3.29
C ASP A 162 -4.29 -11.71 1.92
N ASP A 163 -4.66 -10.79 1.02
CA ASP A 163 -4.05 -10.69 -0.32
C ASP A 163 -2.55 -10.32 -0.23
N LEU A 164 -2.19 -9.41 0.69
CA LEU A 164 -0.79 -9.05 0.94
C LEU A 164 -0.01 -10.23 1.54
N GLY A 165 -0.59 -10.91 2.52
CA GLY A 165 0.01 -12.09 3.14
C GLY A 165 0.24 -13.21 2.12
N PHE A 166 -0.76 -13.49 1.29
CA PHE A 166 -0.68 -14.47 0.20
C PHE A 166 0.44 -14.13 -0.79
N LEU A 167 0.56 -12.87 -1.20
CA LEU A 167 1.66 -12.44 -2.08
C LEU A 167 3.03 -12.60 -1.40
N VAL A 168 3.17 -12.13 -0.16
CA VAL A 168 4.44 -12.23 0.58
C VAL A 168 4.87 -13.69 0.75
N GLU A 169 3.94 -14.58 1.14
CA GLU A 169 4.22 -16.01 1.25
C GLU A 169 4.59 -16.64 -0.08
N THR A 170 3.92 -16.24 -1.16
CA THR A 170 4.23 -16.71 -2.53
C THR A 170 5.64 -16.28 -2.94
N LEU A 171 5.99 -15.01 -2.71
CA LEU A 171 7.33 -14.48 -3.01
C LEU A 171 8.40 -15.14 -2.14
N ARG A 172 8.14 -15.34 -0.84
CA ARG A 172 9.05 -16.06 0.07
C ARG A 172 9.30 -17.49 -0.40
N LYS A 173 8.29 -18.22 -0.88
CA LYS A 173 8.44 -19.58 -1.42
C LYS A 173 9.25 -19.59 -2.72
N ARG A 174 9.02 -18.62 -3.62
CA ARG A 174 9.72 -18.51 -4.92
C ARG A 174 11.16 -18.00 -4.78
N HIS A 175 11.39 -17.14 -3.79
CA HIS A 175 12.65 -16.47 -3.54
C HIS A 175 13.09 -16.61 -2.07
N PRO A 176 13.44 -17.84 -1.62
CA PRO A 176 13.67 -18.11 -0.20
C PRO A 176 14.74 -17.26 0.45
N SER A 177 15.76 -16.81 -0.30
CA SER A 177 16.90 -16.03 0.21
C SER A 177 16.83 -14.53 -0.08
N ASP A 178 15.77 -14.06 -0.75
CA ASP A 178 15.65 -12.63 -1.09
C ASP A 178 14.92 -11.86 0.03
N PRO A 179 15.47 -10.73 0.50
CA PRO A 179 14.79 -9.91 1.48
C PRO A 179 13.59 -9.19 0.85
N ILE A 180 12.51 -9.07 1.61
CA ILE A 180 11.28 -8.40 1.20
C ILE A 180 11.17 -7.08 1.98
N PHE A 181 10.95 -5.98 1.26
CA PHE A 181 10.61 -4.70 1.83
C PHE A 181 9.19 -4.32 1.42
N LEU A 182 8.37 -3.83 2.35
CA LEU A 182 7.00 -3.43 2.05
C LEU A 182 6.89 -1.91 1.95
N SER A 183 6.17 -1.39 0.96
CA SER A 183 5.92 0.04 0.88
C SER A 183 4.53 0.36 0.34
N GLY A 184 3.89 1.39 0.89
CA GLY A 184 2.53 1.71 0.48
C GLY A 184 2.05 3.06 0.96
N PHE A 185 0.92 3.49 0.44
CA PHE A 185 0.34 4.78 0.79
C PHE A 185 -1.16 4.69 1.00
N SER A 186 -1.71 5.59 1.82
CA SER A 186 -3.15 5.66 2.09
C SER A 186 -3.69 4.30 2.55
N LEU A 187 -4.77 3.82 1.92
CA LEU A 187 -5.35 2.51 2.19
C LEU A 187 -4.31 1.38 2.17
N GLY A 188 -3.40 1.34 1.19
CA GLY A 188 -2.36 0.31 1.11
C GLY A 188 -1.34 0.40 2.24
N GLY A 189 -1.05 1.60 2.73
CA GLY A 189 -0.22 1.79 3.92
C GLY A 189 -0.90 1.29 5.20
N ASN A 190 -2.24 1.38 5.28
CA ASN A 190 -3.01 0.79 6.39
C ASN A 190 -2.94 -0.73 6.35
N VAL A 191 -3.14 -1.33 5.16
CA VAL A 191 -3.01 -2.78 4.95
C VAL A 191 -1.63 -3.26 5.41
N ILE A 192 -0.54 -2.61 4.99
CA ILE A 192 0.82 -2.98 5.43
C ILE A 192 0.98 -2.85 6.94
N SER A 193 0.56 -1.74 7.52
CA SER A 193 0.74 -1.46 8.96
C SER A 193 -0.04 -2.44 9.83
N LYS A 194 -1.29 -2.75 9.44
CA LYS A 194 -2.12 -3.77 10.10
C LYS A 194 -1.49 -5.15 9.94
N TYR A 195 -1.12 -5.54 8.73
CA TYR A 195 -0.50 -6.84 8.44
C TYR A 195 0.74 -7.09 9.29
N LEU A 196 1.65 -6.12 9.37
CA LEU A 196 2.86 -6.22 10.20
C LEU A 196 2.54 -6.39 11.68
N GLY A 197 1.54 -5.69 12.21
CA GLY A 197 1.11 -5.85 13.60
C GLY A 197 0.31 -7.13 13.87
N GLU A 198 -0.32 -7.73 12.87
CA GLU A 198 -0.99 -9.04 12.96
C GLU A 198 0.01 -10.19 13.01
N ILE A 199 1.01 -10.17 12.13
CA ILE A 199 2.00 -11.24 12.04
C ILE A 199 3.12 -11.12 13.08
N GLY A 200 3.38 -9.91 13.59
CA GLY A 200 4.41 -9.65 14.59
C GLY A 200 5.76 -10.25 14.18
N SER A 201 6.36 -11.05 15.08
CA SER A 201 7.68 -11.67 14.87
C SER A 201 7.77 -12.55 13.61
N ARG A 202 6.65 -13.10 13.13
CA ARG A 202 6.59 -13.88 11.89
C ARG A 202 6.99 -13.05 10.65
N ALA A 203 6.99 -11.73 10.74
CA ALA A 203 7.52 -10.86 9.68
C ALA A 203 8.97 -11.23 9.30
N GLN A 204 9.82 -11.53 10.29
CA GLN A 204 11.22 -11.91 10.04
C GLN A 204 11.33 -13.31 9.41
N GLU A 205 10.47 -14.25 9.79
CA GLU A 205 10.40 -15.59 9.18
C GLU A 205 9.97 -15.52 7.70
N LEU A 206 9.11 -14.56 7.37
CA LEU A 206 8.74 -14.22 6.00
C LEU A 206 9.80 -13.37 5.29
N GLY A 207 10.96 -13.16 5.92
CA GLY A 207 12.09 -12.35 5.48
C GLY A 207 11.70 -10.93 5.09
N ILE A 208 10.72 -10.35 5.78
CA ILE A 208 10.42 -8.94 5.71
C ILE A 208 11.48 -8.20 6.54
N ILE A 209 12.24 -7.33 5.88
CA ILE A 209 13.34 -6.58 6.53
C ILE A 209 12.90 -5.22 7.07
N GLY A 210 11.75 -4.72 6.62
CA GLY A 210 11.19 -3.45 7.05
C GLY A 210 10.09 -2.97 6.12
N ALA A 211 9.54 -1.80 6.45
CA ALA A 211 8.51 -1.18 5.64
C ALA A 211 8.55 0.35 5.69
N SER A 212 8.00 0.99 4.66
CA SER A 212 7.80 2.44 4.62
C SER A 212 6.38 2.75 4.16
N VAL A 213 5.62 3.49 4.96
CA VAL A 213 4.23 3.84 4.65
C VAL A 213 4.03 5.35 4.66
N SER A 214 3.02 5.83 3.95
CA SER A 214 2.70 7.26 3.91
C SER A 214 1.21 7.53 3.84
N CYS A 215 0.79 8.69 4.35
CA CYS A 215 -0.61 9.15 4.25
C CYS A 215 -1.62 8.14 4.82
N VAL A 216 -1.24 7.39 5.86
CA VAL A 216 -1.99 6.22 6.35
C VAL A 216 -3.16 6.64 7.24
N PRO A 217 -4.38 6.11 7.02
CA PRO A 217 -5.51 6.31 7.93
C PRO A 217 -5.38 5.44 9.19
N PHE A 218 -4.43 5.80 10.08
CA PHE A 218 -4.18 5.08 11.33
C PHE A 218 -5.42 5.07 12.26
N ASP A 219 -6.22 6.13 12.19
CA ASP A 219 -7.55 6.27 12.81
C ASP A 219 -8.60 6.35 11.69
N ALA A 220 -9.11 5.19 11.27
CA ALA A 220 -10.00 5.10 10.12
C ALA A 220 -11.36 5.76 10.39
N VAL A 221 -11.83 5.73 11.64
CA VAL A 221 -13.10 6.34 12.05
C VAL A 221 -13.02 7.86 11.86
N GLY A 222 -11.99 8.51 12.42
CA GLY A 222 -11.80 9.94 12.25
C GLY A 222 -11.53 10.35 10.80
N CYS A 223 -10.88 9.48 10.01
CA CYS A 223 -10.65 9.73 8.59
C CYS A 223 -11.94 9.66 7.76
N GLN A 224 -12.83 8.71 8.07
CA GLN A 224 -14.11 8.61 7.39
C GLN A 224 -14.98 9.85 7.66
N GLU A 225 -15.03 10.33 8.91
CA GLU A 225 -15.73 11.58 9.24
C GLU A 225 -15.18 12.76 8.41
N GLN A 226 -13.86 12.86 8.26
CA GLN A 226 -13.23 13.92 7.48
C GLN A 226 -13.54 13.82 5.99
N ILE A 227 -13.41 12.63 5.39
CA ILE A 227 -13.60 12.47 3.94
C ILE A 227 -15.06 12.67 3.53
N ASP A 228 -16.01 12.32 4.40
CA ASP A 228 -17.44 12.44 4.15
C ASP A 228 -18.04 13.78 4.60
N SER A 229 -17.22 14.74 5.02
CA SER A 229 -17.68 16.07 5.43
C SER A 229 -17.44 17.14 4.36
N GLY A 230 -18.29 18.18 4.37
CA GLY A 230 -18.09 19.44 3.67
C GLY A 230 -17.63 19.33 2.21
N PHE A 231 -16.47 19.95 1.90
CA PHE A 231 -15.86 19.94 0.58
C PHE A 231 -15.35 18.54 0.19
N ASN A 232 -14.81 17.79 1.15
CA ASN A 232 -14.22 16.47 0.91
C ASN A 232 -15.25 15.49 0.36
N ARG A 233 -16.47 15.49 0.91
CA ARG A 233 -17.55 14.60 0.46
C ARG A 233 -17.83 14.76 -1.03
N ARG A 234 -17.87 16.01 -1.50
CA ARG A 234 -18.22 16.32 -2.90
C ARG A 234 -17.08 16.02 -3.86
N VAL A 235 -15.84 16.27 -3.45
CA VAL A 235 -14.67 16.21 -4.34
C VAL A 235 -13.97 14.86 -4.29
N TYR A 236 -13.82 14.26 -3.11
CA TYR A 236 -13.09 13.02 -2.89
C TYR A 236 -14.03 11.83 -2.80
N SER A 237 -14.94 11.77 -1.80
CA SER A 237 -15.90 10.65 -1.68
C SER A 237 -16.70 10.49 -2.97
N GLY A 238 -17.26 11.58 -3.49
CA GLY A 238 -17.97 11.58 -4.77
C GLY A 238 -17.15 11.13 -5.97
N ASN A 239 -15.82 11.34 -5.98
CA ASN A 239 -14.95 10.85 -7.05
C ASN A 239 -14.69 9.34 -6.93
N PHE A 240 -14.46 8.83 -5.72
CA PHE A 240 -14.31 7.39 -5.49
C PHE A 240 -15.59 6.61 -5.80
N LEU A 241 -16.75 7.15 -5.43
CA LEU A 241 -18.05 6.50 -5.71
C LEU A 241 -18.34 6.36 -7.20
N LYS A 242 -17.75 7.20 -8.07
CA LYS A 242 -17.92 7.09 -9.54
C LYS A 242 -17.32 5.81 -10.10
N SER A 243 -16.28 5.25 -9.48
CA SER A 243 -15.67 4.00 -9.93
C SER A 243 -16.15 2.79 -9.12
N LEU A 244 -16.41 2.96 -7.82
CA LEU A 244 -16.89 1.90 -6.93
C LEU A 244 -18.30 1.40 -7.30
N LYS A 245 -19.27 2.31 -7.46
CA LYS A 245 -20.67 1.93 -7.72
C LYS A 245 -20.85 1.11 -9.01
N PRO A 246 -20.22 1.48 -10.14
CA PRO A 246 -20.29 0.63 -11.34
C PRO A 246 -19.72 -0.78 -11.16
N LYS A 247 -18.67 -0.96 -10.33
CA LYS A 247 -18.14 -2.30 -10.02
C LYS A 247 -19.20 -3.17 -9.35
N ILE A 248 -19.95 -2.60 -8.41
CA ILE A 248 -21.02 -3.33 -7.72
C ILE A 248 -22.17 -3.64 -8.69
N ALA A 249 -22.57 -2.68 -9.52
CA ALA A 249 -23.57 -2.92 -10.55
C ALA A 249 -23.18 -4.07 -11.50
N ARG A 250 -21.89 -4.17 -11.87
CA ARG A 250 -21.37 -5.29 -12.68
C ARG A 250 -21.43 -6.62 -11.93
N LYS A 251 -21.15 -6.67 -10.63
CA LYS A 251 -21.35 -7.89 -9.81
C LYS A 251 -22.81 -8.34 -9.76
N PHE A 252 -23.77 -7.42 -9.78
CA PHE A 252 -25.20 -7.75 -9.89
C PHE A 252 -25.61 -8.23 -11.29
N ALA A 253 -24.88 -7.82 -12.33
CA ALA A 253 -25.09 -8.25 -13.70
C ALA A 253 -24.41 -9.58 -14.03
N ASP A 254 -23.40 -9.98 -13.25
CA ASP A 254 -22.70 -11.25 -13.40
C ASP A 254 -23.57 -12.43 -12.93
N PRO A 255 -23.95 -13.37 -13.82
CA PRO A 255 -24.76 -14.53 -13.45
C PRO A 255 -24.15 -15.40 -12.34
N ALA A 256 -22.82 -15.42 -12.19
CA ALA A 256 -22.15 -16.18 -11.14
C ALA A 256 -22.32 -15.55 -9.74
N LEU A 257 -22.54 -14.23 -9.68
CA LEU A 257 -22.60 -13.47 -8.43
C LEU A 257 -24.00 -12.92 -8.12
N ALA A 258 -24.85 -12.73 -9.12
CA ALA A 258 -26.12 -12.01 -8.99
C ALA A 258 -27.03 -12.56 -7.89
N GLU A 259 -27.19 -13.89 -7.80
CA GLU A 259 -28.05 -14.52 -6.78
C GLU A 259 -27.48 -14.40 -5.37
N GLN A 260 -26.16 -14.39 -5.22
CA GLN A 260 -25.52 -14.12 -3.93
C GLN A 260 -25.62 -12.65 -3.57
N ALA A 261 -25.40 -11.75 -4.54
CA ALA A 261 -25.45 -10.30 -4.36
C ALA A 261 -26.83 -9.86 -3.85
N LYS A 262 -27.91 -10.29 -4.52
CA LYS A 262 -29.30 -9.95 -4.15
C LYS A 262 -29.71 -10.42 -2.75
N LYS A 263 -29.04 -11.44 -2.20
CA LYS A 263 -29.34 -11.96 -0.85
C LYS A 263 -28.77 -11.08 0.25
N VAL A 264 -27.66 -10.39 -0.01
CA VAL A 264 -26.88 -9.71 1.04
C VAL A 264 -26.73 -8.20 0.81
N LEU A 265 -27.03 -7.71 -0.40
CA LEU A 265 -26.84 -6.31 -0.81
C LEU A 265 -28.13 -5.72 -1.39
N ASP A 266 -28.30 -4.42 -1.13
CA ASP A 266 -29.30 -3.58 -1.77
C ASP A 266 -28.62 -2.69 -2.83
N LEU A 267 -28.76 -3.08 -4.11
CA LEU A 267 -28.15 -2.34 -5.20
C LEU A 267 -28.69 -0.91 -5.32
N GLU A 268 -29.99 -0.70 -5.10
CA GLU A 268 -30.59 0.62 -5.24
C GLU A 268 -30.02 1.57 -4.18
N ALA A 269 -29.94 1.12 -2.92
CA ALA A 269 -29.32 1.87 -1.84
C ALA A 269 -27.83 2.16 -2.12
N ILE A 270 -27.06 1.17 -2.60
CA ILE A 270 -25.64 1.35 -2.94
C ILE A 270 -25.49 2.36 -4.08
N LEU A 271 -26.34 2.32 -5.10
CA LEU A 271 -26.28 3.28 -6.21
C LEU A 271 -26.74 4.68 -5.79
N ALA A 272 -27.58 4.79 -4.76
CA ALA A 272 -28.07 6.06 -4.21
C ALA A 272 -27.10 6.69 -3.18
N CYS A 273 -26.16 5.92 -2.60
CA CYS A 273 -25.29 6.43 -1.54
C CYS A 273 -24.41 7.61 -1.99
N SER A 274 -23.91 8.40 -1.06
CA SER A 274 -23.36 9.72 -1.34
C SER A 274 -22.11 10.04 -0.52
N SER A 275 -21.63 9.05 0.21
CA SER A 275 -20.44 9.09 1.05
C SER A 275 -19.74 7.73 1.00
N ILE A 276 -18.45 7.69 1.35
CA ILE A 276 -17.69 6.42 1.41
C ILE A 276 -18.13 5.59 2.61
N GLY A 277 -18.42 6.21 3.75
CA GLY A 277 -18.99 5.53 4.91
C GLY A 277 -20.32 4.85 4.60
N GLU A 278 -21.24 5.51 3.87
CA GLU A 278 -22.50 4.88 3.43
C GLU A 278 -22.23 3.69 2.48
N PHE A 279 -21.29 3.84 1.55
CA PHE A 279 -20.90 2.74 0.66
C PHE A 279 -20.30 1.56 1.44
N ASP A 280 -19.40 1.83 2.38
CA ASP A 280 -18.78 0.80 3.20
C ASP A 280 -19.81 0.12 4.11
N ASP A 281 -20.81 0.83 4.63
CA ASP A 281 -21.89 0.24 5.43
C ASP A 281 -22.80 -0.67 4.61
N LEU A 282 -23.15 -0.23 3.39
CA LEU A 282 -24.07 -0.94 2.52
C LEU A 282 -23.42 -2.10 1.77
N TYR A 283 -22.10 -2.05 1.55
CA TYR A 283 -21.37 -3.06 0.78
C TYR A 283 -20.32 -3.79 1.61
N ILE A 284 -19.25 -3.12 2.06
CA ILE A 284 -18.12 -3.77 2.72
C ILE A 284 -18.55 -4.46 4.01
N ALA A 285 -19.30 -3.77 4.86
CA ALA A 285 -19.81 -4.32 6.11
C ALA A 285 -20.70 -5.54 5.87
N LYS A 286 -21.58 -5.49 4.87
CA LYS A 286 -22.48 -6.61 4.55
C LYS A 286 -21.76 -7.82 3.98
N VAL A 287 -20.84 -7.62 3.04
CA VAL A 287 -20.10 -8.72 2.40
C VAL A 287 -19.18 -9.42 3.40
N TYR A 288 -18.52 -8.66 4.28
CA TYR A 288 -17.56 -9.19 5.24
C TYR A 288 -18.13 -9.46 6.64
N GLY A 289 -19.43 -9.23 6.85
CA GLY A 289 -20.12 -9.53 8.10
C GLY A 289 -19.75 -8.60 9.27
N PHE A 290 -19.37 -7.36 9.00
CA PHE A 290 -19.25 -6.32 10.03
C PHE A 290 -20.63 -5.77 10.41
N ASP A 291 -20.79 -5.31 11.65
CA ASP A 291 -22.08 -4.81 12.15
C ASP A 291 -22.49 -3.49 11.48
N SER A 292 -21.50 -2.67 11.12
CA SER A 292 -21.64 -1.37 10.46
C SER A 292 -20.31 -0.94 9.82
N ALA A 293 -20.31 0.15 9.06
CA ALA A 293 -19.07 0.81 8.61
C ALA A 293 -18.16 1.18 9.80
N THR A 294 -18.71 1.69 10.89
CA THR A 294 -17.94 2.05 12.09
C THR A 294 -17.27 0.82 12.72
N ASP A 295 -18.00 -0.29 12.84
CA ASP A 295 -17.44 -1.56 13.31
C ASP A 295 -16.31 -2.05 12.39
N TYR A 296 -16.53 -1.97 11.07
CA TYR A 296 -15.52 -2.23 10.05
C TYR A 296 -14.25 -1.37 10.29
N TYR A 297 -14.37 -0.05 10.45
CA TYR A 297 -13.23 0.84 10.66
C TYR A 297 -12.49 0.56 11.97
N ILE A 298 -13.22 0.37 13.08
CA ILE A 298 -12.61 0.08 14.40
C ILE A 298 -11.77 -1.20 14.34
N LYS A 299 -12.29 -2.24 13.68
CA LYS A 299 -11.60 -3.54 13.57
C LYS A 299 -10.42 -3.50 12.58
N ASN A 300 -10.39 -2.57 11.64
CA ASN A 300 -9.45 -2.59 10.51
C ASN A 300 -8.49 -1.39 10.44
N GLN A 301 -8.63 -0.39 11.30
CA GLN A 301 -7.66 0.69 11.41
C GLN A 301 -6.33 0.19 11.97
N SER A 302 -5.22 0.67 11.41
CA SER A 302 -3.89 0.14 11.73
C SER A 302 -3.27 0.70 13.01
N GLY A 303 -3.76 1.83 13.54
CA GLY A 303 -3.21 2.47 14.75
C GLY A 303 -3.01 1.52 15.94
N PRO A 304 -4.03 0.76 16.36
CA PRO A 304 -3.93 -0.21 17.46
C PRO A 304 -2.94 -1.36 17.23
N PHE A 305 -2.56 -1.62 15.98
CA PHE A 305 -1.64 -2.69 15.59
C PHE A 305 -0.17 -2.25 15.60
N LEU A 306 0.11 -0.95 15.58
CA LEU A 306 1.48 -0.41 15.47
C LEU A 306 2.41 -0.92 16.57
N LYS A 307 1.94 -0.98 17.82
CA LYS A 307 2.71 -1.50 18.97
C LYS A 307 3.16 -2.97 18.84
N LYS A 308 2.57 -3.72 17.90
CA LYS A 308 2.90 -5.13 17.64
C LYS A 308 3.86 -5.32 16.47
N VAL A 309 4.22 -4.24 15.76
CA VAL A 309 5.19 -4.29 14.67
C VAL A 309 6.57 -4.65 15.25
N THR A 310 7.28 -5.58 14.61
CA THR A 310 8.59 -6.07 15.08
C THR A 310 9.73 -5.86 14.09
N VAL A 311 9.46 -5.23 12.95
CA VAL A 311 10.44 -4.88 11.91
C VAL A 311 10.40 -3.37 11.68
N PRO A 312 11.52 -2.73 11.31
CA PRO A 312 11.58 -1.28 11.17
C PRO A 312 10.51 -0.75 10.23
N LEU A 313 9.75 0.25 10.70
CA LEU A 313 8.68 0.89 9.95
C LEU A 313 8.90 2.40 9.95
N LEU A 314 8.97 2.99 8.76
CA LEU A 314 8.89 4.44 8.57
C LEU A 314 7.45 4.83 8.24
N ALA A 315 6.87 5.78 8.96
CA ALA A 315 5.58 6.38 8.62
C ALA A 315 5.73 7.88 8.35
N ILE A 316 5.47 8.29 7.11
CA ILE A 316 5.50 9.70 6.70
C ILE A 316 4.07 10.26 6.61
N GLN A 317 3.78 11.36 7.32
CA GLN A 317 2.46 12.01 7.31
C GLN A 317 2.58 13.53 7.14
N ALA A 318 1.56 14.13 6.54
CA ALA A 318 1.38 15.58 6.52
C ALA A 318 0.32 15.98 7.56
N ARG A 319 0.59 17.01 8.35
CA ARG A 319 -0.36 17.54 9.35
C ARG A 319 -1.52 18.28 8.72
N ASP A 320 -1.35 18.76 7.50
CA ASP A 320 -2.41 19.39 6.70
C ASP A 320 -3.12 18.42 5.75
N ASP A 321 -2.91 17.11 5.89
CA ASP A 321 -3.62 16.12 5.08
C ASP A 321 -5.14 16.27 5.27
N PRO A 322 -5.92 16.56 4.20
CA PRO A 322 -7.35 16.83 4.31
C PRO A 322 -8.18 15.60 4.70
N PHE A 323 -7.60 14.40 4.69
CA PHE A 323 -8.31 13.16 5.04
C PHE A 323 -8.05 12.74 6.48
N MET A 324 -7.02 13.31 7.12
CA MET A 324 -6.53 12.87 8.42
C MET A 324 -6.77 13.95 9.46
N ARG A 325 -6.92 13.56 10.71
CA ARG A 325 -6.88 14.51 11.83
C ARG A 325 -5.49 14.50 12.47
N ALA A 326 -4.85 15.65 12.53
CA ALA A 326 -3.49 15.75 13.07
C ALA A 326 -3.40 15.38 14.56
N ASP A 327 -4.50 15.54 15.31
CA ASP A 327 -4.63 15.19 16.73
C ASP A 327 -4.76 13.68 16.98
N THR A 328 -5.07 12.88 15.96
CA THR A 328 -5.20 11.41 16.06
C THR A 328 -4.02 10.65 15.46
N LEU A 329 -3.00 11.37 14.95
CA LEU A 329 -1.77 10.74 14.48
C LEU A 329 -1.05 10.02 15.64
N PRO A 330 -0.51 8.82 15.40
CA PRO A 330 0.31 8.12 16.39
C PRO A 330 1.44 9.00 16.91
N THR A 331 1.79 8.84 18.17
CA THR A 331 3.00 9.41 18.77
C THR A 331 4.01 8.31 19.07
N GLN A 332 5.26 8.67 19.35
CA GLN A 332 6.25 7.68 19.79
C GLN A 332 5.81 6.97 21.08
N GLU A 333 5.05 7.64 21.96
CA GLU A 333 4.45 7.03 23.15
C GLU A 333 3.40 5.96 22.78
N THR A 334 2.50 6.25 21.83
CA THR A 334 1.50 5.25 21.38
C THR A 334 2.12 4.04 20.67
N CYS A 335 3.35 4.18 20.19
CA CYS A 335 4.12 3.15 19.50
C CYS A 335 5.26 2.58 20.36
N GLU A 336 5.26 2.81 21.67
CA GLU A 336 6.36 2.45 22.56
C GLU A 336 6.78 0.97 22.40
N GLY A 337 8.08 0.75 22.23
CA GLY A 337 8.68 -0.58 22.05
C GLY A 337 8.62 -1.14 20.62
N ALA A 338 7.88 -0.50 19.71
CA ALA A 338 7.87 -0.88 18.30
C ALA A 338 8.92 -0.08 17.50
N PRO A 339 9.67 -0.71 16.57
CA PRO A 339 10.72 -0.09 15.77
C PRO A 339 10.16 0.84 14.69
N ILE A 340 9.57 1.95 15.13
CA ILE A 340 8.81 2.86 14.28
C ILE A 340 9.45 4.24 14.28
N LYS A 341 9.74 4.75 13.08
CA LYS A 341 10.09 6.15 12.83
C LYS A 341 8.85 6.88 12.33
N LEU A 342 8.32 7.77 13.17
CA LEU A 342 7.25 8.69 12.78
C LEU A 342 7.87 9.98 12.25
N ALA A 343 7.55 10.34 11.00
CA ALA A 343 8.07 11.52 10.32
C ALA A 343 6.93 12.42 9.84
N TYR A 344 6.65 13.48 10.59
CA TYR A 344 5.52 14.37 10.36
C TYR A 344 5.96 15.73 9.84
N TYR A 345 5.28 16.20 8.81
CA TYR A 345 5.55 17.48 8.15
C TYR A 345 4.33 18.38 8.20
N ASP A 346 4.53 19.69 8.36
CA ASP A 346 3.41 20.64 8.46
C ASP A 346 2.57 20.71 7.19
N LYS A 347 3.21 20.46 6.05
CA LYS A 347 2.63 20.55 4.71
C LYS A 347 2.94 19.30 3.91
N GLY A 348 1.99 18.87 3.11
CA GLY A 348 2.16 17.75 2.19
C GLY A 348 0.88 17.33 1.48
N GLY A 349 -0.30 17.68 2.02
CA GLY A 349 -1.59 17.19 1.54
C GLY A 349 -1.69 15.65 1.59
N HIS A 350 -2.76 15.09 1.03
CA HIS A 350 -2.90 13.64 0.91
C HIS A 350 -2.14 13.13 -0.31
N CYS A 351 -1.14 12.28 -0.07
CA CYS A 351 -0.34 11.58 -1.10
C CYS A 351 0.40 12.48 -2.10
N ALA A 352 0.55 13.78 -1.81
CA ALA A 352 1.06 14.74 -2.78
C ALA A 352 2.55 15.07 -2.57
N PHE A 353 2.92 15.61 -1.41
CA PHE A 353 4.31 15.97 -1.05
C PHE A 353 5.09 16.64 -2.20
N ILE A 354 4.43 17.58 -2.88
CA ILE A 354 5.02 18.36 -3.98
C ILE A 354 6.14 19.26 -3.44
N SER A 355 7.39 18.86 -3.72
CA SER A 355 8.58 19.59 -3.29
C SER A 355 8.75 20.92 -4.03
N ARG A 356 9.31 21.90 -3.33
CA ARG A 356 9.81 23.16 -3.89
C ARG A 356 10.99 22.91 -4.80
N ASP A 357 11.84 21.94 -4.45
CA ASP A 357 12.98 21.57 -5.27
C ASP A 357 12.49 21.01 -6.61
N ARG A 358 13.10 21.48 -7.69
CA ARG A 358 12.82 20.99 -9.04
C ARG A 358 13.43 19.60 -9.24
N ALA A 359 14.62 19.34 -8.67
CA ALA A 359 15.29 18.05 -8.78
C ALA A 359 14.42 16.93 -8.22
N ASP A 360 13.83 17.12 -7.03
CA ASP A 360 12.87 16.18 -6.45
C ASP A 360 11.68 15.93 -7.38
N ARG A 361 11.09 16.98 -7.95
CA ARG A 361 9.91 16.87 -8.82
C ARG A 361 10.18 16.14 -10.13
N GLU A 362 11.40 16.26 -10.64
CA GLU A 362 11.84 15.58 -11.86
C GLU A 362 12.37 14.16 -11.59
N ASN A 363 12.84 13.90 -10.37
CA ASN A 363 13.36 12.61 -9.93
C ASN A 363 12.36 11.85 -9.05
N ASN A 364 11.26 11.37 -9.63
CA ASN A 364 10.24 10.55 -8.95
C ASN A 364 9.49 11.20 -7.76
N GLY A 365 9.75 12.46 -7.41
CA GLY A 365 9.10 13.14 -6.29
C GLY A 365 9.74 12.84 -4.94
N TRP A 366 9.63 13.79 -4.02
CA TRP A 366 10.27 13.72 -2.71
C TRP A 366 9.80 12.51 -1.88
N LEU A 367 8.49 12.24 -1.84
CA LEU A 367 7.93 11.17 -1.00
C LEU A 367 8.40 9.77 -1.46
N PRO A 368 8.22 9.36 -2.74
CA PRO A 368 8.77 8.09 -3.23
C PRO A 368 10.26 7.89 -2.95
N LEU A 369 11.06 8.95 -3.11
CA LEU A 369 12.49 8.91 -2.80
C LEU A 369 12.76 8.64 -1.31
N GLN A 370 12.03 9.27 -0.38
CA GLN A 370 12.24 9.03 1.05
C GLN A 370 11.86 7.61 1.46
N LEU A 371 10.76 7.08 0.91
CA LEU A 371 10.32 5.70 1.17
C LEU A 371 11.40 4.70 0.71
N ALA A 372 11.95 4.87 -0.49
CA ALA A 372 13.02 4.00 -1.01
C ALA A 372 14.36 4.19 -0.28
N ARG A 373 14.70 5.42 0.14
CA ARG A 373 15.91 5.70 0.95
C ARG A 373 15.89 4.98 2.29
N PHE A 374 14.71 4.81 2.90
CA PHE A 374 14.60 4.05 4.14
C PHE A 374 14.97 2.58 3.93
N ALA A 375 14.51 1.98 2.83
CA ALA A 375 14.86 0.60 2.48
C ALA A 375 16.37 0.41 2.30
N GLU A 376 17.03 1.31 1.57
CA GLU A 376 18.49 1.33 1.41
C GLU A 376 19.22 1.54 2.76
N HIS A 377 18.71 2.42 3.62
CA HIS A 377 19.27 2.67 4.95
C HIS A 377 19.28 1.39 5.80
N LEU A 378 18.17 0.64 5.81
CA LEU A 378 18.12 -0.62 6.56
C LEU A 378 19.14 -1.63 6.07
N GLU A 379 19.39 -1.71 4.76
CA GLU A 379 20.43 -2.61 4.23
C GLU A 379 21.81 -2.27 4.78
N THR A 380 22.16 -0.99 4.86
CA THR A 380 23.44 -0.56 5.44
C THR A 380 23.51 -0.84 6.94
N ALA A 381 22.39 -0.70 7.66
CA ALA A 381 22.29 -1.00 9.08
C ALA A 381 22.31 -2.52 9.38
N HIS A 382 21.90 -3.36 8.43
CA HIS A 382 22.00 -4.82 8.48
C HIS A 382 23.36 -5.35 8.01
N ALA A 383 24.10 -4.59 7.20
CA ALA A 383 25.41 -4.97 6.67
C ALA A 383 26.58 -4.55 7.56
N SER A 384 26.37 -3.52 8.39
CA SER A 384 27.32 -3.07 9.41
C SER A 384 27.24 -3.99 10.62
#